data_AF-A0A837HKD8-F1
#
_entry.id   AF-A0A837HKD8-F1
#
_cell.length_a   1.000
_cell.length_b   1.000
_cell.length_c   1.000
_cell.angle_alpha   90.00
_cell.angle_beta   90.00
_cell.angle_gamma   90.00
#
_symmetry.space_group_name_H-M   'P 1'
#
loop_
_entity.id
_entity.type
_entity.pdbx_description
1 polymer ?
#
loop_
_entity_poly.entity_id
_entity_poly.type
_entity_poly.pdbx_seq_one_letter_code
_entity_poly.pdbx_strand_id
1 'polypeptide(L)' 'MESIETDIAPSAASILARRFLQSKDVIKSQVLSEELLLNPAKSPKYDNLYVFIPEDESLDQIHKWIECVIATEDRCGS' A
#
# COMPACT_ATOMS: atom_id res chain seq x y z
N MET A 1 -21.92 -13.78 -8.76
CA MET A 1 -21.53 -12.63 -7.93
C MET A 1 -21.34 -13.11 -6.49
N GLU A 2 -20.52 -14.16 -6.32
CA GLU A 2 -20.30 -14.85 -5.03
C GLU A 2 -18.79 -15.03 -4.82
N SER A 3 -18.02 -13.95 -4.95
CA SER A 3 -16.56 -14.05 -4.86
C SER A 3 -15.90 -12.82 -4.25
N ILE A 4 -16.62 -12.10 -3.38
CA ILE A 4 -16.09 -10.94 -2.65
C ILE A 4 -16.34 -11.17 -1.16
N GLU A 5 -15.26 -11.33 -0.41
CA GLU A 5 -15.28 -11.40 1.05
C GLU A 5 -14.84 -10.05 1.60
N THR A 6 -15.58 -9.54 2.58
CA THR A 6 -15.28 -8.26 3.23
C THR A 6 -15.84 -8.21 4.64
N ASP A 7 -15.08 -7.59 5.54
CA ASP A 7 -15.54 -7.25 6.89
C ASP A 7 -16.28 -5.91 6.96
N ILE A 8 -16.49 -5.24 5.82
CA ILE A 8 -17.19 -3.96 5.76
C ILE A 8 -18.70 -4.22 5.76
N ALA A 9 -19.37 -3.79 6.83
CA ALA A 9 -20.83 -3.85 6.91
C ALA A 9 -21.52 -3.02 5.80
N PRO A 10 -22.70 -3.44 5.30
CA PRO A 10 -23.40 -2.73 4.23
C PRO A 10 -23.67 -1.24 4.52
N SER A 11 -23.97 -0.89 5.77
CA SER A 11 -24.18 0.50 6.19
C SER A 11 -22.91 1.34 6.04
N ALA A 12 -21.76 0.82 6.47
CA ALA A 12 -20.46 1.46 6.32
C ALA A 12 -20.10 1.61 4.83
N ALA A 13 -20.29 0.56 4.03
CA ALA A 13 -20.07 0.61 2.58
C ALA A 13 -20.92 1.71 1.90
N SER A 14 -22.17 1.89 2.31
CA SER A 14 -23.05 2.92 1.74
C SER A 14 -22.58 4.35 2.05
N ILE A 15 -22.00 4.56 3.24
CA ILE A 15 -21.42 5.86 3.63
C ILE A 15 -20.14 6.10 2.83
N LEU A 16 -19.26 5.10 2.73
CA LEU A 16 -18.01 5.18 1.96
C LEU A 16 -18.28 5.49 0.48
N ALA A 17 -19.25 4.80 -0.14
CA ALA A 17 -19.62 5.03 -1.54
C ALA A 17 -20.05 6.49 -1.80
N ARG A 18 -20.86 7.07 -0.90
CA ARG A 18 -21.27 8.48 -1.01
C ARG A 18 -20.08 9.44 -0.90
N ARG A 19 -19.18 9.22 0.06
CA ARG A 19 -17.98 10.05 0.24
C ARG A 19 -17.04 9.94 -0.95
N PHE A 20 -16.83 8.73 -1.46
CA PHE A 20 -16.02 8.48 -2.64
C PHE A 20 -16.53 9.22 -3.88
N LEU A 21 -17.85 9.17 -4.14
CA LEU A 21 -18.45 9.93 -5.24
C LEU A 21 -18.25 11.44 -5.11
N GLN A 22 -18.28 11.96 -3.88
CA GLN A 22 -18.02 13.38 -3.59
C GLN A 22 -16.55 13.77 -3.79
N SER A 23 -15.61 12.86 -3.54
CA SER A 23 -14.16 13.10 -3.64
C SER A 23 -13.53 12.55 -4.92
N LYS A 24 -14.34 12.13 -5.91
CA LYS A 24 -13.87 11.42 -7.11
C LYS A 24 -12.76 12.15 -7.89
N ASP A 25 -12.73 13.48 -7.83
CA ASP A 25 -11.80 14.32 -8.59
C ASP A 25 -10.48 14.59 -7.83
N VAL A 26 -10.32 14.09 -6.60
CA VAL A 26 -9.13 14.32 -5.76
C VAL A 26 -8.48 13.02 -5.25
N ILE A 27 -8.68 11.91 -5.97
CA ILE A 27 -8.07 10.62 -5.62
C ILE A 27 -6.59 10.63 -6.03
N LYS A 28 -5.70 10.45 -5.07
CA LYS A 28 -4.26 10.23 -5.30
C LYS A 28 -3.96 8.73 -5.28
N SER A 29 -3.11 8.27 -6.19
CA SER A 29 -2.58 6.90 -6.22
C SER A 29 -1.06 6.98 -6.13
N GLN A 30 -0.48 6.17 -5.25
CA GLN A 30 0.97 6.08 -5.07
C GLN A 30 1.37 4.61 -5.05
N VAL A 31 2.54 4.32 -5.61
CA VAL A 31 3.17 3.00 -5.55
C VAL A 31 4.26 3.07 -4.49
N LEU A 32 4.37 2.02 -3.66
CA LEU A 32 5.44 1.93 -2.67
C LEU A 32 6.80 2.09 -3.38
N SER A 33 7.65 2.98 -2.88
CA SER A 33 8.95 3.27 -3.48
C SER A 33 9.82 2.02 -3.50
N GLU A 34 10.46 1.76 -4.65
CA GLU A 34 11.42 0.66 -4.81
C GLU A 34 12.64 0.85 -3.90
N GLU A 35 12.98 2.09 -3.52
CA GLU A 35 14.10 2.38 -2.62
C GLU A 35 13.88 1.77 -1.23
N LEU A 36 12.62 1.62 -0.80
CA LEU A 36 12.28 1.00 0.48
C LEU A 36 12.28 -0.54 0.40
N LEU A 37 12.60 -1.12 -0.76
CA LEU A 37 12.50 -2.53 -1.03
C LEU A 37 13.81 -3.07 -1.61
N LEU A 38 14.32 -4.15 -1.03
CA LEU A 38 15.45 -4.89 -1.57
C LEU A 38 14.96 -6.19 -2.24
N ASN A 39 15.54 -6.49 -3.40
CA ASN A 39 15.49 -7.82 -3.99
C ASN A 39 16.70 -8.62 -3.49
N PRO A 40 16.51 -9.63 -2.63
CA PRO A 40 17.62 -10.35 -2.03
C PRO A 40 18.39 -11.15 -3.08
N ALA A 41 19.65 -11.46 -2.76
CA ALA A 41 20.43 -12.39 -3.57
C ALA A 41 19.75 -13.76 -3.66
N LYS A 42 19.93 -14.45 -4.80
CA LYS A 42 19.35 -15.77 -5.03
C LYS A 42 19.68 -16.74 -3.90
N SER A 43 18.64 -17.28 -3.28
CA SER A 43 18.83 -18.30 -2.23
C SER A 43 19.28 -19.62 -2.84
N PRO A 44 20.30 -20.29 -2.29
CA PRO A 44 20.65 -21.66 -2.68
C PRO A 44 19.64 -22.69 -2.14
N LYS A 45 18.74 -22.28 -1.24
CA LYS A 45 17.72 -23.13 -0.61
C LYS A 45 16.34 -23.03 -1.28
N TYR A 46 16.02 -21.89 -1.89
CA TYR A 46 14.71 -21.60 -2.48
C TYR A 46 14.85 -21.27 -3.97
N ASP A 47 13.98 -21.84 -4.81
CA ASP A 47 14.03 -21.68 -6.27
C ASP A 47 13.72 -20.24 -6.71
N ASN A 48 14.76 -19.44 -7.02
CA ASN A 48 14.71 -18.15 -7.74
C ASN A 48 13.42 -17.32 -7.53
N LEU A 49 12.98 -17.16 -6.29
CA LEU A 49 11.78 -16.41 -5.99
C LEU A 49 12.09 -14.92 -6.09
N TYR A 50 11.29 -14.21 -6.87
CA TYR A 50 11.30 -12.75 -6.87
C TYR A 50 10.47 -12.29 -5.68
N VAL A 51 11.13 -11.67 -4.70
CA VAL A 51 10.51 -11.22 -3.45
C VAL A 51 10.88 -9.77 -3.18
N PHE A 52 9.94 -9.02 -2.60
CA PHE A 52 10.18 -7.69 -2.07
C PHE A 52 10.33 -7.79 -0.57
N ILE A 53 11.53 -7.45 -0.07
CA ILE A 53 11.82 -7.39 1.36
C ILE A 53 12.05 -5.92 1.69
N PRO A 54 11.63 -5.42 2.86
CA PRO A 54 11.98 -4.07 3.30
C PRO A 54 13.50 -3.86 3.24
N GLU A 55 13.94 -2.66 2.83
CA GLU A 55 15.36 -2.32 2.78
C GLU A 55 16.01 -2.39 4.17
N ASP A 56 15.29 -1.90 5.18
CA ASP A 56 15.64 -2.01 6.59
C ASP A 56 15.18 -3.36 7.17
N GLU A 57 15.79 -3.82 8.26
CA GLU A 57 15.35 -5.03 8.98
C GLU A 57 13.97 -4.85 9.67
N SER A 58 13.37 -3.66 9.52
CA SER A 58 12.10 -3.24 10.10
C SER A 58 11.13 -2.68 9.03
N LEU A 59 9.85 -2.57 9.39
CA LEU A 59 8.84 -1.90 8.55
C LEU A 59 8.75 -0.38 8.82
N ASP A 60 9.61 0.17 9.67
CA ASP A 60 9.43 1.53 10.20
C ASP A 60 9.49 2.61 9.10
N GLN A 61 10.39 2.45 8.12
CA GLN A 61 10.48 3.39 7.00
C GLN A 61 9.27 3.30 6.07
N ILE A 62 8.74 2.09 5.86
CA ILE A 62 7.51 1.87 5.10
C ILE A 62 6.32 2.50 5.84
N HIS A 63 6.23 2.34 7.16
CA HIS A 63 5.17 2.98 7.96
C HIS A 63 5.23 4.51 7.88
N LYS A 64 6.42 5.12 8.02
CA LYS A 64 6.61 6.56 7.86
C LYS A 64 6.20 7.03 6.46
N TRP A 65 6.54 6.26 5.43
CA TRP A 65 6.12 6.55 4.07
C TRP A 65 4.59 6.51 3.93
N ILE A 66 3.92 5.48 4.46
CA ILE A 66 2.45 5.37 4.46
C ILE A 66 1.81 6.56 5.20
N GLU A 67 2.34 6.93 6.37
CA GLU A 67 1.86 8.07 7.15
C GLU A 67 1.96 9.38 6.36
N CYS A 68 3.09 9.60 5.68
CA CYS A 68 3.28 10.74 4.79
C CYS A 68 2.26 10.76 3.64
N VAL A 69 2.03 9.61 2.98
CA VAL A 69 1.06 9.48 1.87
C VAL A 69 -0.36 9.82 2.34
N ILE A 70 -0.75 9.31 3.52
CA ILE A 70 -2.07 9.56 4.11
C ILE A 70 -2.21 11.02 4.54
N ALA A 71 -1.13 11.64 5.04
CA ALA A 71 -1.09 13.06 5.36
C ALA A 71 -1.19 13.99 4.13
N THR A 72 -1.21 13.41 2.91
CA THR A 72 -1.32 14.10 1.61
C THR A 72 -0.14 15.02 1.27
N GLU A 73 1.02 14.81 1.89
CA GLU A 73 2.24 15.53 1.54
C GLU A 73 2.74 15.09 0.16
N ASP A 74 3.03 16.05 -0.73
CA ASP A 74 3.37 15.76 -2.13
C ASP A 74 4.80 15.20 -2.33
N ARG A 75 5.50 14.79 -1.25
CA ARG A 75 6.94 14.41 -1.28
C ARG A 75 7.30 13.24 -0.36
N CYS A 76 6.58 12.14 -0.46
CA CYS A 76 6.88 10.92 0.27
C CYS A 76 7.81 10.03 -0.56
N GLY A 77 9.12 10.32 -0.55
CA GLY A 77 10.14 9.50 -1.25
C GLY A 77 10.83 10.23 -2.41
N SER A 78 11.71 11.16 -2.06
CA SER A 78 12.71 11.74 -2.98
C SER A 78 14.09 11.23 -2.64
#